data_AF-A0A372FQF8-F1
#
_entry.id   AF-A0A372FQF8-F1
#
_cell.length_a   1.000
_cell.length_b   1.000
_cell.length_c   1.000
_cell.angle_alpha   90.00
_cell.angle_beta   90.00
_cell.angle_gamma   90.00
#
_symmetry.space_group_name_H-M   'P 1'
#
loop_
_entity.id
_entity.type
_entity.pdbx_description
1 polymer ?
#
loop_
_entity_poly.entity_id
_entity_poly.type
_entity_poly.pdbx_seq_one_letter_code
_entity_poly.pdbx_strand_id
1 'polypeptide(L)' 'RRGMIARIARKGIESAAHLGRHRYVIERCLEWVSRFRRLARRYDRKASHFIGFLRLACALICYRRAARLNLLTSNNP' A
#
# COMPACT_ATOMS: atom_id res chain seq x y z
N ARG A 1 1.81 -23.61 5.22
CA ARG A 1 1.22 -22.26 5.01
C ARG A 1 1.21 -21.96 3.52
N ARG A 2 0.05 -21.81 2.86
CA ARG A 2 -0.01 -21.53 1.41
C ARG A 2 0.20 -20.02 1.21
N GLY A 3 1.35 -19.63 0.64
CA GLY A 3 1.65 -18.23 0.36
C GLY A 3 0.65 -17.66 -0.65
N MET A 4 -0.12 -16.65 -0.25
CA MET A 4 -0.96 -15.90 -1.19
C MET A 4 -0.06 -15.00 -2.03
N ILE A 5 0.16 -15.39 -3.28
CA ILE A 5 0.88 -14.59 -4.27
C ILE A 5 -0.04 -13.43 -4.66
N ALA A 6 0.45 -12.21 -4.48
CA ALA A 6 -0.32 -11.02 -4.80
C ALA A 6 -0.41 -10.88 -6.33
N ARG A 7 -1.61 -11.11 -6.90
CA ARG A 7 -1.89 -11.08 -8.34
C ARG A 7 -3.09 -10.19 -8.59
N ILE A 8 -2.92 -9.11 -9.38
CA ILE A 8 -4.02 -8.18 -9.69
C ILE A 8 -5.00 -8.85 -10.65
N ALA A 9 -6.29 -8.88 -10.28
CA ALA A 9 -7.32 -9.47 -11.12
C ALA A 9 -7.62 -8.60 -12.34
N ARG A 10 -7.81 -9.21 -13.51
CA ARG A 10 -8.18 -8.48 -14.75
C ARG A 10 -9.70 -8.33 -14.84
N LYS A 11 -10.16 -7.08 -14.82
CA LYS A 11 -11.59 -6.72 -14.92
C LYS A 11 -12.19 -7.30 -16.21
N GLY A 12 -13.24 -8.11 -16.07
CA GLY A 12 -13.97 -8.73 -17.20
C GLY A 12 -13.39 -10.05 -17.73
N ILE A 13 -12.24 -10.51 -17.23
CA ILE A 13 -11.61 -11.77 -17.67
C ILE A 13 -11.70 -12.82 -16.57
N GLU A 14 -11.44 -12.44 -15.33
CA GLU A 14 -11.42 -13.36 -14.20
C GLU A 14 -12.72 -13.30 -13.40
N SER A 15 -13.22 -14.47 -12.97
CA SER A 15 -14.48 -14.62 -12.23
C SER A 15 -14.46 -13.88 -10.90
N ALA A 16 -15.61 -13.29 -10.55
CA ALA A 16 -15.75 -12.49 -9.34
C ALA A 16 -15.53 -13.29 -8.04
N ALA A 17 -15.78 -14.60 -8.09
CA ALA A 17 -15.68 -15.52 -6.96
C ALA A 17 -14.26 -15.65 -6.37
N HIS A 18 -13.23 -15.35 -7.17
CA HIS A 18 -11.83 -15.45 -6.75
C HIS A 18 -11.19 -14.10 -6.41
N LEU A 19 -11.94 -12.99 -6.40
CA LEU A 19 -11.38 -11.65 -6.16
C LEU A 19 -10.62 -11.55 -4.84
N GLY A 20 -11.10 -12.18 -3.76
CA GLY A 20 -10.41 -12.16 -2.46
C GLY A 20 -9.03 -12.83 -2.49
N ARG A 21 -8.83 -13.80 -3.39
CA ARG A 21 -7.53 -14.47 -3.60
C ARG A 21 -6.54 -13.59 -4.39
N HIS A 22 -7.06 -12.62 -5.14
CA HIS A 22 -6.31 -11.75 -6.03
C HIS A 22 -6.10 -10.32 -5.47
N ARG A 23 -7.07 -9.76 -4.72
CA ARG A 23 -7.05 -8.37 -4.21
C ARG A 23 -6.05 -8.07 -3.09
N TYR A 24 -5.17 -9.02 -2.77
CA TYR A 24 -4.23 -8.86 -1.67
C TYR A 24 -3.27 -7.67 -1.84
N VAL A 25 -3.03 -7.14 -3.05
CA VAL A 25 -2.16 -5.97 -3.24
C VAL A 25 -2.75 -4.70 -2.61
N ILE A 26 -4.01 -4.41 -2.88
CA ILE A 26 -4.68 -3.19 -2.39
C ILE A 26 -4.88 -3.29 -0.89
N GLU A 27 -5.36 -4.44 -0.42
CA GLU A 27 -5.59 -4.71 1.00
C GLU A 27 -4.28 -4.66 1.80
N ARG A 28 -3.19 -5.24 1.29
CA ARG A 28 -1.86 -5.16 1.90
C ARG A 28 -1.32 -3.72 1.94
N CYS A 29 -1.55 -2.93 0.90
CA CYS A 29 -1.17 -1.51 0.89
C CYS A 29 -1.95 -0.74 1.97
N LEU A 30 -3.27 -0.97 2.04
CA LEU A 30 -4.12 -0.38 3.07
C LEU A 30 -3.73 -0.83 4.48
N GLU A 31 -3.30 -2.08 4.68
CA GLU A 31 -2.74 -2.54 5.96
C GLU A 31 -1.45 -1.82 6.34
N TRP A 32 -0.53 -1.57 5.40
CA TRP A 32 0.68 -0.82 5.72
C TRP A 32 0.39 0.62 6.12
N VAL A 33 -0.58 1.22 5.44
CA VAL A 33 -1.04 2.59 5.72
C VAL A 33 -1.81 2.66 7.04
N SER A 34 -2.64 1.67 7.36
CA SER A 34 -3.43 1.65 8.60
C SER A 34 -2.58 1.48 9.87
N ARG A 35 -1.36 0.94 9.75
CA ARG A 35 -0.38 0.89 10.86
C ARG A 35 0.13 2.27 11.28
N PHE A 36 -0.03 3.31 10.46
CA PHE A 36 0.26 4.68 10.86
C PHE A 36 -0.88 5.21 11.72
N ARG A 37 -0.71 5.20 13.04
CA ARG A 37 -1.73 5.59 14.04
C ARG A 37 -2.40 6.95 13.77
N ARG A 38 -1.68 7.88 13.12
CA ARG A 38 -2.15 9.23 12.78
C ARG A 38 -3.11 9.27 11.58
N LEU A 39 -3.21 8.18 10.82
CA LEU A 39 -4.13 8.02 9.70
C LEU A 39 -5.46 7.36 10.09
N ALA A 40 -5.65 7.03 11.37
CA ALA A 40 -6.91 6.49 11.83
C ALA A 40 -8.02 7.52 11.56
N ARG A 41 -8.97 7.14 10.69
CA ARG A 41 -10.15 7.91 10.23
C ARG A 41 -10.94 8.60 11.37
N ARG A 42 -10.74 8.15 12.62
CA ARG A 42 -11.36 8.69 13.83
C ARG A 42 -10.86 10.09 14.22
N TYR A 43 -9.62 10.43 13.87
CA TYR A 43 -8.97 11.67 14.36
C TYR A 43 -9.01 12.82 13.36
N ASP A 44 -9.12 12.53 12.06
CA ASP A 44 -9.04 13.57 11.03
C ASP A 44 -10.43 13.97 10.52
N ARG A 45 -10.89 15.16 10.90
CA ARG A 45 -12.23 15.68 10.58
C ARG A 45 -12.30 16.28 9.17
N LYS A 46 -11.16 16.57 8.53
CA LYS A 46 -11.06 17.14 7.17
C LYS A 46 -10.37 16.19 6.20
N ALA A 47 -11.00 15.97 5.04
CA ALA A 47 -10.46 15.10 3.98
C ALA A 47 -9.08 15.54 3.47
N SER A 48 -8.79 16.84 3.44
CA SER A 48 -7.52 17.38 2.95
C SER A 48 -6.31 16.97 3.79
N HIS A 49 -6.47 16.95 5.12
CA HIS A 49 -5.41 16.51 6.04
C HIS A 49 -5.16 15.01 5.88
N PHE A 50 -6.24 14.22 5.79
CA PHE A 50 -6.15 12.79 5.55
C PHE A 50 -5.38 12.47 4.26
N ILE A 51 -5.66 13.17 3.16
CA ILE A 51 -4.93 13.01 1.89
C ILE A 51 -3.45 13.38 2.05
N GLY A 52 -3.15 14.46 2.77
CA GLY A 52 -1.76 14.87 3.06
C GLY A 52 -0.97 13.80 3.81
N PHE A 53 -1.54 13.28 4.91
CA PHE A 53 -0.91 12.20 5.67
C PHE A 53 -0.83 10.90 4.88
N LEU A 54 -1.83 10.60 4.03
CA LEU A 54 -1.81 9.42 3.18
C LEU A 54 -0.65 9.48 2.19
N ARG A 55 -0.45 10.62 1.54
CA ARG A 55 0.68 10.86 0.63
C ARG A 55 2.01 10.72 1.37
N LEU A 56 2.13 11.28 2.57
CA LEU A 56 3.33 11.16 3.39
C LEU A 56 3.63 9.70 3.78
N ALA A 57 2.60 8.94 4.18
CA ALA A 57 2.74 7.52 4.52
C ALA A 57 3.21 6.70 3.31
N CYS A 58 2.61 6.93 2.13
CA CYS A 58 3.04 6.29 0.88
C CYS A 58 4.49 6.63 0.54
N ALA A 59 4.89 7.91 0.62
CA ALA A 59 6.26 8.33 0.36
C ALA A 59 7.26 7.64 1.30
N LEU A 60 6.94 7.54 2.60
CA LEU A 60 7.79 6.86 3.57
C LEU A 60 7.90 5.36 3.33
N ILE A 61 6.80 4.69 2.96
CA ILE A 61 6.81 3.27 2.59
C ILE A 61 7.73 3.05 1.37
N CYS A 62 7.58 3.88 0.33
CA CYS A 62 8.41 3.83 -0.88
C CYS A 62 9.89 4.07 -0.54
N TYR A 63 10.20 5.08 0.29
CA TYR A 63 11.56 5.39 0.72
C TYR A 63 12.20 4.21 1.47
N ARG A 64 11.50 3.62 2.44
CA ARG A 64 12.01 2.45 3.19
C ARG A 64 12.21 1.25 2.28
N ARG A 65 11.35 1.08 1.27
CA ARG A 65 11.48 0.03 0.26
C ARG A 65 12.70 0.27 -0.63
N ALA A 66 12.90 1.50 -1.09
CA ALA A 66 14.02 1.90 -1.94
C ALA A 66 15.36 1.76 -1.20
N ALA A 67 15.43 2.18 0.07
CA ALA A 67 16.60 1.98 0.92
C ALA A 67 16.93 0.50 1.11
N ARG A 68 15.91 -0.34 1.35
CA ARG A 68 16.10 -1.80 1.46
C ARG A 68 16.59 -2.44 0.17
N LEU A 69 16.20 -1.90 -0.97
CA LEU A 69 16.60 -2.37 -2.29
C LEU A 69 17.91 -1.74 -2.78
N ASN A 70 18.59 -0.92 -1.94
CA ASN A 70 19.81 -0.18 -2.29
C ASN A 70 19.66 0.70 -3.55
N LEU A 71 18.42 1.10 -3.88
CA LEU A 71 18.16 1.97 -5.02
C LEU A 71 18.67 3.40 -4.76
N LEU A 72 18.79 3.78 -3.49
CA LEU A 72 19.28 5.11 -3.10
C LEU A 72 20.81 5.22 -3.17
N THR A 73 21.55 4.12 -3.03
CA THR A 73 23.01 4.12 -3.13
C THR A 73 23.49 4.11 -4.58
N SER A 74 22.73 3.48 -5.48
CA SER A 74 23.04 3.41 -6.92
C SER A 74 22.90 4.74 -7.66
N ASN A 75 22.22 5.73 -7.09
CA ASN A 75 21.98 7.04 -7.71
C ASN A 75 22.92 8.14 -7.19
N ASN A 76 23.99 7.79 -6.47
CA ASN A 76 25.07 8.73 -6.19
C ASN A 76 26.03 8.71 -7.40
N PRO A 77 26.31 9.86 -8.06
CA PRO A 77 27.34 9.94 -9.07
C PRO A 77 28.74 9.67 -8.50
#